data_AF-A0A928RPD8-F1
#
_entry.id   AF-A0A928RPD8-F1
#
_cell.length_a   1.000
_cell.length_b   1.000
_cell.length_c   1.000
_cell.angle_alpha   90.00
_cell.angle_beta   90.00
_cell.angle_gamma   90.00
#
_symmetry.space_group_name_H-M   'P 1'
#
loop_
_entity.id
_entity.type
_entity.pdbx_description
1 polymer ?
#
loop_
_entity_poly.entity_id
_entity_poly.type
_entity_poly.pdbx_seq_one_letter_code
_entity_poly.pdbx_strand_id
1 'polypeptide(L)'
;MKFKQKNYKKCPRCGNKCMITQSKCEECGLLFSRLENASNKLAKKKILKFDTDFVVYTNQLPKDVKYWKLLLMTIFLGLFGGHYYYVGKYIKGGLMTASFIYLIFCVIFNAQMVTYLENSYFYVPIGIAALSWIVSLSYVIMKKFKVPIMVPESEVIK
;
A
#
# COMPACT_ATOMS: atom_id res chain seq x y z
N MET A 1 -29.95 2.81 9.57
CA MET A 1 -29.42 2.15 8.36
C MET A 1 -28.84 0.78 8.75
N LYS A 2 -29.50 -0.34 8.41
CA LYS A 2 -28.99 -1.69 8.72
C LYS A 2 -27.94 -2.07 7.65
N PHE A 3 -26.66 -2.11 8.01
CA PHE A 3 -25.62 -2.59 7.11
C PHE A 3 -25.82 -4.11 6.88
N LYS A 4 -26.25 -4.49 5.67
CA LYS A 4 -26.31 -5.90 5.24
C LYS A 4 -24.92 -6.52 5.42
N GLN A 5 -24.77 -7.46 6.35
CA GLN A 5 -23.52 -8.20 6.50
C GLN A 5 -23.25 -8.98 5.21
N LYS A 6 -22.10 -8.73 4.60
CA LYS A 6 -21.67 -9.46 3.41
C LYS A 6 -21.21 -10.84 3.86
N ASN A 7 -21.89 -11.91 3.44
CA ASN A 7 -21.54 -13.31 3.76
C ASN A 7 -20.30 -13.83 3.01
N TYR A 8 -19.56 -12.93 2.34
CA TYR A 8 -18.43 -13.28 1.49
C TYR A 8 -17.20 -12.41 1.79
N LYS A 9 -16.02 -13.01 1.73
CA LYS A 9 -14.70 -12.38 1.79
C LYS A 9 -14.02 -12.50 0.42
N LYS A 10 -13.23 -11.51 0.01
CA LYS A 10 -12.43 -11.62 -1.23
C LYS A 10 -11.11 -12.32 -0.93
N CYS A 11 -10.75 -13.31 -1.74
CA CYS A 11 -9.44 -13.95 -1.69
C CYS A 11 -8.36 -12.89 -1.98
N PRO A 12 -7.35 -12.73 -1.12
CA PRO A 12 -6.34 -11.70 -1.33
C PRO A 12 -5.37 -12.06 -2.47
N ARG A 13 -5.26 -13.34 -2.86
CA ARG A 13 -4.39 -13.81 -3.96
C ARG A 13 -5.04 -13.68 -5.34
N CYS A 14 -6.24 -14.24 -5.56
CA CYS A 14 -6.91 -14.21 -6.88
C CYS A 14 -8.09 -13.24 -6.98
N GLY A 15 -8.53 -12.62 -5.88
CA GLY A 15 -9.67 -11.71 -5.88
C GLY A 15 -11.05 -12.37 -5.91
N ASN A 16 -11.14 -13.70 -6.00
CA ASN A 16 -12.39 -14.44 -6.01
C ASN A 16 -13.21 -14.24 -4.72
N LYS A 17 -14.54 -14.31 -4.81
CA LYS A 17 -15.43 -14.21 -3.65
C LYS A 17 -15.53 -15.58 -2.98
N CYS A 18 -14.94 -15.71 -1.80
CA CYS A 18 -15.04 -16.89 -0.96
C CYS A 18 -16.08 -16.67 0.15
N MET A 19 -16.78 -17.72 0.55
CA MET A 19 -17.63 -17.69 1.74
C MET A 19 -16.77 -17.40 2.98
N ILE A 20 -17.32 -16.71 3.99
CA ILE A 20 -16.56 -16.42 5.21
C ILE A 20 -16.11 -17.70 5.91
N THR A 21 -16.94 -18.74 5.88
CA THR A 21 -16.71 -20.08 6.47
C THR A 21 -15.72 -20.94 5.69
N GLN A 22 -15.40 -20.63 4.44
CA GLN A 22 -14.42 -21.40 3.67
C GLN A 22 -13.02 -21.24 4.26
N SER A 23 -12.33 -22.37 4.45
CA SER A 23 -10.95 -22.46 4.97
C SER A 23 -9.89 -22.32 3.88
N LYS A 24 -10.25 -22.60 2.62
CA LYS A 24 -9.39 -22.52 1.43
C LYS A 24 -10.11 -21.77 0.31
N CYS A 25 -9.38 -21.03 -0.50
CA CYS A 25 -9.91 -20.51 -1.77
C CYS A 25 -9.99 -21.63 -2.80
N GLU A 26 -11.16 -21.85 -3.40
CA GLU A 26 -11.40 -22.91 -4.38
C GLU A 26 -10.60 -22.72 -5.68
N GLU A 27 -10.38 -21.47 -6.09
CA GLU A 27 -9.63 -21.18 -7.33
C GLU A 27 -8.11 -21.24 -7.15
N CYS A 28 -7.55 -20.51 -6.19
CA CYS A 28 -6.10 -20.37 -6.06
C CYS A 28 -5.47 -21.23 -4.96
N GLY A 29 -6.30 -22.01 -4.26
CA GLY A 29 -5.89 -22.92 -3.20
C GLY A 29 -5.35 -22.27 -1.93
N LEU A 30 -5.46 -20.94 -1.77
CA LEU A 30 -4.95 -20.22 -0.60
C LEU A 30 -5.68 -20.66 0.68
N LEU A 31 -4.95 -21.21 1.65
CA LEU A 31 -5.45 -21.53 2.98
C LEU A 31 -5.53 -20.26 3.83
N PHE A 32 -6.73 -19.89 4.25
CA PHE A 32 -6.95 -18.65 5.02
C PHE A 32 -6.32 -18.72 6.42
N SER A 33 -6.19 -19.91 7.02
CA SER A 33 -5.47 -20.10 8.29
C SER A 33 -3.98 -19.73 8.19
N ARG A 34 -3.36 -19.92 7.02
CA ARG A 34 -1.94 -19.59 6.81
C ARG A 34 -1.68 -18.09 6.67
N LEU A 35 -2.71 -17.26 6.51
CA LEU A 35 -2.56 -15.80 6.51
C LEU A 35 -2.03 -15.26 7.85
N GLU A 36 -2.24 -15.98 8.96
CA GLU A 36 -1.68 -15.61 10.27
C GLU A 36 -0.15 -15.67 10.32
N ASN A 37 0.45 -16.50 9.45
CA ASN A 37 1.90 -16.66 9.30
C ASN A 37 2.48 -15.75 8.20
N ALA A 38 1.65 -14.90 7.59
CA ALA A 38 2.11 -14.03 6.53
C ALA A 38 3.05 -12.94 7.06
N SER A 39 4.08 -12.60 6.28
CA SER A 39 5.07 -11.59 6.64
C SER A 39 5.25 -10.56 5.53
N ASN A 40 5.30 -9.28 5.92
CA ASN A 40 5.68 -8.18 5.05
C ASN A 40 7.19 -8.18 4.74
N LYS A 41 8.04 -8.55 5.68
CA LYS A 41 9.50 -8.64 5.48
C LYS A 41 9.84 -9.64 4.37
N LEU A 42 9.19 -10.80 4.36
CA LEU A 42 9.35 -11.79 3.29
C LEU A 42 8.86 -11.24 1.94
N ALA A 43 7.71 -10.57 1.93
CA ALA A 43 7.19 -9.92 0.73
C ALA A 43 8.18 -8.89 0.17
N LYS A 44 8.75 -8.03 1.02
CA LYS A 44 9.75 -7.04 0.61
C LYS A 44 10.98 -7.68 -0.06
N LYS A 45 11.51 -8.77 0.52
CA LYS A 45 12.65 -9.49 -0.06
C LYS A 45 12.33 -10.04 -1.45
N LYS A 46 11.11 -10.55 -1.64
CA LYS A 46 10.64 -11.08 -2.94
C LYS A 46 10.40 -9.97 -3.96
N ILE A 47 9.81 -8.85 -3.57
CA ILE A 47 9.63 -7.66 -4.41
C ILE A 47 10.98 -7.13 -4.91
N LEU A 48 11.99 -7.07 -4.04
CA LEU A 48 13.35 -6.62 -4.43
C LEU A 48 14.04 -7.58 -5.42
N LYS A 49 13.65 -8.86 -5.43
CA LYS A 49 14.11 -9.87 -6.39
C LYS A 49 13.25 -9.95 -7.65
N PHE A 50 12.29 -9.04 -7.81
CA PHE A 50 11.29 -9.04 -8.90
C PHE A 50 10.45 -10.32 -8.97
N ASP A 51 10.37 -11.09 -7.88
CA ASP A 51 9.58 -12.31 -7.76
C ASP A 51 8.24 -11.96 -7.07
N THR A 52 7.34 -11.36 -7.85
CA THR A 52 6.08 -10.78 -7.33
C THR A 52 4.90 -11.76 -7.29
N ASP A 53 5.03 -12.94 -7.87
CA ASP A 53 3.92 -13.90 -8.05
C ASP A 53 3.38 -14.45 -6.73
N PHE A 54 4.22 -14.43 -5.69
CA PHE A 54 3.88 -14.88 -4.34
C PHE A 54 3.48 -13.72 -3.41
N VAL A 55 3.46 -12.48 -3.93
CA VAL A 55 3.14 -11.28 -3.15
C VAL A 55 1.64 -10.99 -3.25
N VAL A 56 1.00 -10.99 -2.09
CA VAL A 56 -0.44 -10.83 -1.95
C VAL A 56 -0.75 -9.53 -1.19
N TYR A 57 -1.76 -8.78 -1.61
CA TYR A 57 -2.15 -7.53 -0.93
C TYR A 57 -3.36 -7.73 -0.03
N THR A 58 -3.21 -7.49 1.27
CA THR A 58 -4.30 -7.61 2.25
C THR A 58 -4.49 -6.31 3.05
N ASN A 59 -5.69 -6.09 3.59
CA ASN A 59 -5.94 -5.00 4.55
C ASN A 59 -5.56 -5.40 5.99
N GLN A 60 -5.33 -6.68 6.25
CA GLN A 60 -4.91 -7.16 7.57
C GLN A 60 -3.41 -6.93 7.74
N LEU A 61 -3.03 -6.16 8.75
CA LEU A 61 -1.62 -5.91 9.03
C LEU A 61 -0.95 -7.18 9.58
N PRO A 62 0.13 -7.67 8.95
CA PRO A 62 0.89 -8.80 9.48
C PRO A 62 1.63 -8.41 10.76
N LYS A 63 2.02 -9.40 11.58
CA LYS A 63 2.65 -9.20 12.90
C LYS A 63 3.92 -8.34 12.85
N ASP A 64 4.61 -8.31 11.71
CA ASP A 64 5.83 -7.54 11.49
C ASP A 64 5.60 -6.07 11.10
N VAL A 65 4.36 -5.66 10.81
CA VAL A 65 3.99 -4.28 10.51
C VAL A 65 3.17 -3.70 11.66
N LYS A 66 3.76 -2.76 12.40
CA LYS A 66 3.08 -2.10 13.53
C LYS A 66 2.22 -0.95 13.02
N TYR A 67 0.92 -0.98 13.35
CA TYR A 67 -0.04 0.08 12.98
C TYR A 67 0.45 1.48 13.35
N TRP A 68 0.93 1.67 14.58
CA TRP A 68 1.42 2.98 15.02
C TRP A 68 2.60 3.51 14.20
N LYS A 69 3.55 2.63 13.86
CA LYS A 69 4.67 3.02 13.00
C LYS A 69 4.18 3.42 11.61
N LEU A 70 3.24 2.67 11.03
CA LEU A 70 2.64 3.00 9.75
C LEU A 70 1.94 4.36 9.80
N LEU A 71 1.14 4.63 10.85
CA LEU A 71 0.43 5.91 10.98
C LEU A 71 1.40 7.09 11.13
N LEU A 72 2.40 6.98 12.03
CA LEU A 72 3.40 8.03 12.22
C LEU A 72 4.17 8.32 10.92
N MET A 73 4.57 7.27 10.18
CA MET A 73 5.20 7.43 8.87
C MET A 73 4.26 8.07 7.83
N THR A 74 2.96 7.89 7.96
CA THR A 74 1.97 8.49 7.05
C THR A 74 1.72 9.96 7.40
N ILE A 75 1.79 10.35 8.67
CA ILE A 75 1.62 11.74 9.10
C ILE A 75 2.89 12.56 8.79
N PHE A 76 4.05 12.09 9.25
CA PHE A 76 5.29 12.87 9.18
C PHE A 76 6.05 12.71 7.86
N LEU A 77 6.14 11.48 7.33
CA LEU A 77 6.82 11.19 6.07
C LEU A 77 5.83 10.89 4.94
N GLY A 78 4.58 11.32 5.11
CA GLY A 78 3.50 11.05 4.17
C GLY A 78 3.75 11.63 2.79
N LEU A 79 4.04 12.93 2.73
CA LEU A 79 4.32 13.68 1.50
C LEU A 79 5.56 13.16 0.76
N PHE A 80 6.54 12.62 1.49
CA PHE A 80 7.71 11.99 0.89
C PHE A 80 7.45 10.55 0.41
N GLY A 81 6.34 9.93 0.82
CA GLY A 81 6.01 8.53 0.53
C GLY A 81 6.60 7.51 1.52
N GLY A 82 7.08 7.94 2.69
CA GLY A 82 7.71 7.07 3.70
C GLY A 82 6.85 5.88 4.14
N HIS A 83 5.55 6.10 4.29
CA HIS A 83 4.59 5.03 4.60
C HIS A 83 4.50 3.94 3.53
N TYR A 84 4.71 4.28 2.25
CA TYR A 84 4.75 3.29 1.16
C TYR A 84 6.03 2.46 1.22
N TYR A 85 7.19 3.07 1.47
CA TYR A 85 8.45 2.36 1.65
C TYR A 85 8.44 1.46 2.89
N TYR A 86 7.80 1.94 3.98
CA TYR A 86 7.65 1.16 5.20
C TYR A 86 6.92 -0.17 4.98
N VAL A 87 5.99 -0.25 4.02
CA VAL A 87 5.29 -1.50 3.68
C VAL A 87 5.82 -2.19 2.43
N GLY A 88 6.80 -1.63 1.71
CA GLY A 88 7.38 -2.25 0.51
C GLY A 88 6.62 -1.95 -0.79
N LYS A 89 5.83 -0.86 -0.83
CA LYS A 89 5.18 -0.37 -2.05
C LYS A 89 6.09 0.64 -2.78
N TYR A 90 7.23 0.17 -3.26
CA TYR A 90 8.32 1.03 -3.78
C TYR A 90 7.89 1.92 -4.96
N ILE A 91 7.05 1.44 -5.87
CA ILE A 91 6.58 2.23 -7.02
C ILE A 91 5.76 3.44 -6.55
N LYS A 92 4.79 3.23 -5.64
CA LYS A 92 3.96 4.32 -5.09
C LYS A 92 4.77 5.27 -4.22
N GLY A 93 5.73 4.73 -3.46
CA GLY A 93 6.70 5.54 -2.71
C GLY A 93 7.52 6.44 -3.64
N GLY A 94 8.06 5.87 -4.72
CA GLY A 94 8.87 6.59 -5.72
C GLY A 94 8.12 7.73 -6.39
N LEU A 95 6.84 7.52 -6.76
CA LEU A 95 6.01 8.57 -7.32
C LEU A 95 5.77 9.72 -6.33
N MET A 96 5.53 9.42 -5.05
CA MET A 96 5.42 10.45 -4.00
C MET A 96 6.74 11.19 -3.78
N THR A 97 7.86 10.48 -3.72
CA THR A 97 9.19 11.09 -3.57
C THR A 97 9.52 12.00 -4.75
N ALA A 98 9.27 11.56 -5.99
CA ALA A 98 9.46 12.38 -7.18
C ALA A 98 8.58 13.64 -7.15
N SER A 99 7.32 13.51 -6.74
CA SER A 99 6.40 14.64 -6.56
C SER A 99 6.87 15.60 -5.48
N PHE A 100 7.47 15.10 -4.39
CA PHE A 100 8.04 15.91 -3.33
C PHE A 100 9.30 16.66 -3.77
N ILE A 101 10.19 16.01 -4.53
CA ILE A 101 11.36 16.66 -5.15
C ILE A 101 10.89 17.76 -6.11
N TYR A 102 9.87 17.48 -6.92
CA TYR A 102 9.28 18.46 -7.82
C TYR A 102 8.64 19.64 -7.07
N LEU A 103 7.97 19.39 -5.94
CA LEU A 103 7.48 20.44 -5.05
C LEU A 103 8.63 21.33 -4.56
N ILE A 104 9.74 20.75 -4.10
CA ILE A 104 10.93 21.52 -3.68
C ILE A 104 11.44 22.38 -4.84
N PHE A 105 11.56 21.81 -6.04
CA PHE A 105 11.97 22.55 -7.23
C PHE A 105 11.02 23.74 -7.51
N CYS A 106 9.71 23.51 -7.47
CA CYS A 106 8.72 24.57 -7.70
C CYS A 106 8.77 25.66 -6.63
N VAL A 107 9.07 25.32 -5.37
CA VAL A 107 9.22 26.30 -4.28
C VAL A 107 10.48 27.15 -4.49
N ILE A 108 11.61 26.54 -4.85
CA ILE A 108 12.89 27.25 -5.06
C ILE A 108 12.79 28.19 -6.27
N PHE A 109 12.23 27.72 -7.38
CA PHE A 109 12.14 28.47 -8.64
C PHE A 109 10.80 29.17 -8.82
N ASN A 110 10.01 29.37 -7.75
CA ASN A 110 8.64 29.86 -7.85
C ASN A 110 8.55 31.20 -8.59
N ALA A 111 9.45 32.14 -8.28
CA ALA A 111 9.46 33.46 -8.92
C ALA A 111 9.70 33.36 -10.44
N GLN A 112 10.64 32.51 -10.86
CA GLN A 112 10.95 32.27 -12.26
C GLN A 112 9.79 31.54 -12.95
N MET A 113 9.21 30.52 -12.31
CA MET A 113 8.09 29.75 -12.86
C MET A 113 6.87 30.65 -13.09
N VAL A 114 6.52 31.51 -12.13
CA VAL A 114 5.39 32.45 -12.27
C VAL A 114 5.64 33.48 -13.36
N THR A 115 6.87 33.99 -13.47
CA THR A 115 7.22 35.06 -14.43
C THR A 115 7.34 34.55 -15.87
N TYR A 116 7.93 33.37 -16.08
CA TYR A 116 8.25 32.89 -17.43
C TYR A 116 7.25 31.90 -18.01
N LEU A 117 6.50 31.18 -17.16
CA LEU A 117 5.61 30.13 -17.64
C LEU A 117 4.14 30.54 -17.62
N GLU A 118 3.75 31.55 -16.83
CA GLU A 118 2.38 32.11 -16.71
C GLU A 118 1.24 31.06 -16.59
N ASN A 119 1.56 29.79 -16.30
CA ASN A 119 0.63 28.69 -16.35
C ASN A 119 0.57 27.97 -15.00
N SER A 120 -0.61 28.00 -14.39
CA SER A 120 -0.87 27.34 -13.10
C SER A 120 -0.87 25.81 -13.21
N TYR A 121 -0.92 25.24 -14.41
CA TYR A 121 -0.93 23.79 -14.63
C TYR A 121 0.30 23.07 -14.09
N PHE A 122 1.46 23.75 -13.95
CA PHE A 122 2.66 23.17 -13.37
C PHE A 122 2.48 22.75 -11.90
N TYR A 123 1.54 23.34 -11.17
CA TYR A 123 1.27 22.98 -9.78
C TYR A 123 0.27 21.82 -9.63
N VAL A 124 -0.37 21.38 -10.71
CA VAL A 124 -1.37 20.28 -10.69
C VAL A 124 -0.81 18.97 -10.15
N PRO A 125 0.39 18.50 -10.56
CA PRO A 125 0.99 17.27 -10.01
C PRO A 125 1.19 17.33 -8.49
N ILE A 126 1.52 18.51 -7.94
CA ILE A 126 1.66 18.74 -6.50
C ILE A 126 0.31 18.56 -5.80
N GLY A 127 -0.75 19.15 -6.37
CA GLY A 127 -2.12 18.99 -5.85
C GLY A 127 -2.58 17.52 -5.85
N ILE A 128 -2.31 16.79 -6.92
CA ILE A 128 -2.63 15.35 -7.02
C ILE A 128 -1.85 14.54 -5.97
N ALA A 129 -0.57 14.85 -5.76
CA ALA A 129 0.24 14.19 -4.74
C ALA A 129 -0.27 14.47 -3.32
N ALA A 130 -0.66 15.71 -3.02
CA ALA A 130 -1.25 16.08 -1.73
C ALA A 130 -2.60 15.36 -1.48
N LEU A 131 -3.49 15.32 -2.48
CA LEU A 131 -4.74 14.58 -2.40
C LEU A 131 -4.50 13.06 -2.21
N SER A 132 -3.54 12.50 -2.95
CA SER A 132 -3.16 11.09 -2.83
C SER A 132 -2.64 10.77 -1.43
N TRP A 133 -1.88 11.67 -0.81
CA TRP A 133 -1.45 11.55 0.58
C TRP A 133 -2.64 11.57 1.55
N ILE A 134 -3.58 12.50 1.41
CA ILE A 134 -4.79 12.58 2.26
C ILE A 134 -5.61 11.30 2.17
N VAL A 135 -5.81 10.74 0.96
CA VAL A 135 -6.50 9.47 0.75
C VAL A 135 -5.74 8.31 1.39
N SER A 136 -4.41 8.32 1.32
CA SER A 136 -3.58 7.30 1.95
C SER A 136 -3.69 7.36 3.48
N LEU A 137 -3.67 8.57 4.04
CA LEU A 137 -3.88 8.81 5.46
C LEU A 137 -5.25 8.32 5.94
N SER A 138 -6.32 8.62 5.19
CA SER A 138 -7.67 8.15 5.53
C SER A 138 -7.75 6.62 5.50
N TYR A 139 -7.13 5.96 4.52
CA TYR A 139 -7.06 4.50 4.48
C TYR A 139 -6.25 3.88 5.61
N VAL A 140 -5.17 4.53 6.06
CA VAL A 140 -4.43 4.05 7.23
C VAL A 140 -5.30 4.17 8.48
N ILE A 141 -5.93 5.32 8.72
CA ILE A 141 -6.81 5.55 9.88
C ILE A 141 -7.98 4.56 9.90
N MET A 142 -8.61 4.33 8.75
CA MET A 142 -9.71 3.37 8.61
C MET A 142 -9.27 1.89 8.64
N LYS A 143 -7.97 1.59 8.81
CA LYS A 143 -7.39 0.24 8.71
C LYS A 143 -7.73 -0.48 7.40
N LYS A 144 -7.88 0.29 6.33
CA LYS A 144 -8.14 -0.18 4.95
C LYS A 144 -6.91 -0.11 4.06
N PHE A 145 -5.76 0.29 4.61
CA PHE A 145 -4.52 0.37 3.86
C PHE A 145 -3.99 -1.02 3.52
N LYS A 146 -3.95 -1.32 2.22
CA LYS A 146 -3.42 -2.60 1.72
C LYS A 146 -1.92 -2.73 1.99
N VAL A 147 -1.46 -3.88 2.43
CA VAL A 147 -0.03 -4.18 2.66
C VAL A 147 0.33 -5.44 1.88
N PRO A 148 1.49 -5.45 1.17
CA PRO A 148 1.98 -6.66 0.55
C PRO A 148 2.46 -7.63 1.62
N ILE A 149 2.02 -8.86 1.52
CA ILE A 149 2.37 -9.97 2.40
C ILE A 149 2.75 -11.17 1.55
N MET A 150 3.59 -12.02 2.10
CA MET A 150 3.89 -13.33 1.53
C MET A 150 3.59 -14.36 2.61
N VAL A 151 2.83 -15.38 2.21
CA VAL A 151 2.56 -16.55 3.05
C VAL A 151 3.73 -17.51 2.83
N PRO A 152 4.52 -17.83 3.86
CA PRO A 152 5.58 -18.81 3.69
C PRO A 152 4.94 -20.14 3.27
N GLU A 153 5.45 -20.70 2.18
CA GLU A 153 5.28 -22.12 1.94
C GLU A 153 6.02 -22.81 3.08
N SER A 154 5.28 -23.33 4.06
CA SER A 154 5.84 -24.33 4.94
C SER A 154 6.41 -25.41 4.04
N GLU A 155 7.69 -25.74 4.24
CA GLU A 155 8.37 -26.88 3.64
C GLU A 155 7.35 -27.98 3.39
N VAL A 156 7.12 -28.31 2.12
CA VAL A 156 6.47 -29.56 1.77
C VAL A 156 7.35 -30.60 2.43
N ILE A 157 6.90 -31.14 3.55
CA ILE A 157 7.41 -32.41 4.06
C ILE A 157 7.16 -33.36 2.89
N LYS A 158 8.23 -33.63 2.15
CA LYS A 158 8.29 -34.73 1.19
C LYS A 158 8.18 -36.03 1.98
#